data_AF-A0A383A615-F1
#
_entry.id   AF-A0A383A615-F1
#
_cell.length_a   1.000
_cell.length_b   1.000
_cell.length_c   1.000
_cell.angle_alpha   90.00
_cell.angle_beta   90.00
_cell.angle_gamma   90.00
#
_symmetry.space_group_name_H-M   'P 1'
#
loop_
_entity.id
_entity.type
_entity.pdbx_description
1 polymer ?
#
loop_
_entity_poly.entity_id
_entity_poly.type
_entity_poly.pdbx_seq_one_letter_code
_entity_poly.pdbx_strand_id
1 'polypeptide(L)'
;MKITKIEVVYPSYQDSLRAWRPNLWQIITKINTDRKQIIGYGTGGGGNSSLEVIVGHLSELIIGKTINNIEDIQKIFDYLFAESIPYGRGGIASMAISAIDLALWDAYSKYYKVPIKKLLEKNENHHNEKIHTYATGNNIDHYNALGLNNFKLSVKSDGD
;
A
#
# COMPACT_ATOMS: atom_id res chain seq x y z
N MET A 1 15.15 -4.25 -13.24
CA MET A 1 14.83 -5.44 -12.40
C MET A 1 13.60 -6.11 -12.97
N LYS A 2 13.55 -7.44 -13.05
CA LYS A 2 12.41 -8.20 -13.58
C LYS A 2 11.59 -8.82 -12.46
N ILE A 3 10.27 -8.71 -12.54
CA ILE A 3 9.34 -9.35 -11.59
C ILE A 3 9.35 -10.85 -11.83
N THR A 4 9.58 -11.66 -10.79
CA THR A 4 9.68 -13.13 -10.92
C THR A 4 8.58 -13.88 -10.21
N LYS A 5 8.09 -13.36 -9.08
CA LYS A 5 7.03 -13.98 -8.28
C LYS A 5 6.33 -12.93 -7.45
N ILE A 6 5.01 -13.09 -7.29
CA ILE A 6 4.19 -12.30 -6.39
C ILE A 6 3.61 -13.23 -5.33
N GLU A 7 3.71 -12.82 -4.08
CA GLU A 7 3.14 -13.52 -2.94
C GLU A 7 2.26 -12.51 -2.20
N VAL A 8 1.06 -12.91 -1.81
CA VAL A 8 0.14 -12.03 -1.08
C VAL A 8 -0.48 -12.81 0.07
N VAL A 9 -0.58 -12.16 1.22
CA VAL A 9 -1.19 -12.74 2.43
C VAL A 9 -2.19 -11.77 3.04
N TYR A 10 -3.29 -12.34 3.52
CA TYR A 10 -4.19 -11.67 4.44
C TYR A 10 -3.87 -12.16 5.85
N PRO A 11 -3.29 -11.31 6.74
CA PRO A 11 -2.88 -11.75 8.06
C PRO A 11 -4.06 -12.31 8.88
N SER A 12 -3.78 -13.32 9.70
CA SER A 12 -4.71 -13.73 10.75
C SER A 12 -4.70 -12.70 11.88
N TYR A 13 -5.89 -12.33 12.34
CA TYR A 13 -6.07 -11.43 13.48
C TYR A 13 -6.34 -12.25 14.73
N GLN A 14 -5.63 -11.97 15.82
CA GLN A 14 -5.90 -12.58 17.12
C GLN A 14 -7.14 -11.94 17.75
N ASP A 15 -7.29 -10.63 17.59
CA ASP A 15 -8.41 -9.86 18.11
C ASP A 15 -9.34 -9.40 16.99
N SER A 16 -10.64 -9.56 17.20
CA SER A 16 -11.66 -8.94 16.35
C SER A 16 -11.84 -7.48 16.77
N LEU A 17 -11.80 -6.57 15.80
CA LEU A 17 -12.39 -5.25 15.93
C LEU A 17 -13.90 -5.40 16.24
N ARG A 18 -14.47 -4.46 16.99
CA ARG A 18 -15.92 -4.45 17.32
C ARG A 18 -16.75 -4.03 16.09
N ALA A 19 -17.98 -4.52 16.01
CA ALA A 19 -19.02 -4.18 15.02
C ALA A 19 -18.79 -4.71 13.57
N TRP A 20 -19.25 -3.97 12.55
CA TRP A 20 -19.41 -4.40 11.15
C TRP A 20 -18.12 -4.77 10.41
N ARG A 21 -16.95 -4.43 10.97
CA ARG A 21 -15.63 -4.70 10.40
C ARG A 21 -14.80 -5.47 11.41
N PRO A 22 -14.94 -6.80 11.51
CA PRO A 22 -14.31 -7.60 12.56
C PRO A 22 -12.79 -7.66 12.43
N ASN A 23 -12.23 -7.48 11.24
CA ASN A 23 -10.78 -7.50 11.02
C ASN A 23 -10.35 -6.29 10.20
N LEU A 24 -9.12 -5.81 10.40
CA LEU A 24 -8.53 -4.89 9.43
C LEU A 24 -8.41 -5.64 8.11
N TRP A 25 -8.99 -5.14 7.02
CA TRP A 25 -8.88 -5.80 5.71
C TRP A 25 -7.54 -5.54 5.02
N GLN A 26 -6.47 -5.34 5.80
CA GLN A 26 -5.14 -5.08 5.27
C GLN A 26 -4.49 -6.36 4.75
N ILE A 27 -3.93 -6.29 3.55
CA ILE A 27 -3.16 -7.37 2.92
C ILE A 27 -1.69 -6.94 2.82
N ILE A 28 -0.80 -7.92 2.80
CA ILE A 28 0.64 -7.71 2.57
C ILE A 28 1.02 -8.41 1.27
N THR A 29 1.53 -7.62 0.33
CA THR A 29 2.03 -8.10 -0.96
C THR A 29 3.55 -8.06 -0.96
N LYS A 30 4.16 -9.14 -1.40
CA LYS A 30 5.61 -9.32 -1.56
C LYS A 30 5.92 -9.58 -3.03
N ILE A 31 6.82 -8.79 -3.60
CA ILE A 31 7.28 -8.92 -4.98
C ILE A 31 8.74 -9.36 -4.99
N ASN A 32 8.99 -10.53 -5.55
CA ASN A 32 10.33 -11.05 -5.76
C ASN A 32 10.83 -10.61 -7.15
N THR A 33 12.12 -10.26 -7.24
CA THR A 33 12.75 -9.84 -8.49
C THR A 33 13.90 -10.77 -8.89
N ASP A 34 14.36 -10.65 -10.12
CA ASP A 34 15.55 -11.34 -10.63
C ASP A 34 16.88 -10.79 -10.04
N ARG A 35 16.82 -9.70 -9.29
CA ARG A 35 17.97 -9.12 -8.62
C ARG A 35 18.12 -9.73 -7.23
N LYS A 36 19.32 -10.26 -6.95
CA LYS A 36 19.64 -10.88 -5.65
C LYS A 36 19.31 -9.92 -4.51
N GLN A 37 18.57 -10.41 -3.51
CA GLN A 37 18.15 -9.68 -2.30
C GLN A 37 17.22 -8.47 -2.53
N ILE A 38 16.68 -8.27 -3.73
CA ILE A 38 15.71 -7.20 -3.99
C ILE A 38 14.30 -7.78 -3.94
N ILE A 39 13.64 -7.51 -2.82
CA ILE A 39 12.27 -7.88 -2.54
C ILE A 39 11.51 -6.63 -2.10
N GLY A 40 10.40 -6.37 -2.78
CA GLY A 40 9.47 -5.28 -2.47
C GLY A 40 8.31 -5.73 -1.60
N TYR A 41 7.85 -4.87 -0.72
CA TYR A 41 6.68 -5.06 0.14
C TYR A 41 5.73 -3.89 0.00
N GLY A 42 4.44 -4.19 -0.09
CA GLY A 42 3.37 -3.20 -0.18
C GLY A 42 2.15 -3.65 0.60
N THR A 43 1.40 -2.69 1.13
CA THR A 43 0.18 -2.95 1.90
C THR A 43 -1.03 -2.44 1.14
N GLY A 44 -2.08 -3.26 1.05
CA GLY A 44 -3.36 -2.86 0.47
C GLY A 44 -4.52 -3.12 1.42
N GLY A 45 -5.74 -2.83 0.95
CA GLY A 45 -6.98 -3.21 1.62
C GLY A 45 -7.65 -4.42 0.95
N GLY A 46 -8.90 -4.69 1.33
CA GLY A 46 -9.79 -5.65 0.66
C GLY A 46 -9.72 -7.11 1.12
N GLY A 47 -8.82 -7.46 2.04
CA GLY A 47 -8.74 -8.79 2.64
C GLY A 47 -8.65 -9.91 1.60
N ASN A 48 -9.31 -11.05 1.86
CA ASN A 48 -9.32 -12.20 0.95
C ASN A 48 -9.77 -11.85 -0.47
N SER A 49 -10.68 -10.89 -0.65
CA SER A 49 -11.14 -10.51 -2.00
C SER A 49 -10.00 -9.90 -2.83
N SER A 50 -9.11 -9.12 -2.22
CA SER A 50 -7.93 -8.59 -2.93
C SER A 50 -6.88 -9.66 -3.19
N LEU A 51 -6.78 -10.71 -2.37
CA LEU A 51 -5.92 -11.87 -2.66
C LEU A 51 -6.37 -12.54 -3.96
N GLU A 52 -7.66 -12.82 -4.11
CA GLU A 52 -8.21 -13.46 -5.31
C GLU A 52 -8.01 -12.59 -6.56
N VAL A 53 -8.16 -11.28 -6.45
CA VAL A 53 -7.88 -10.35 -7.57
C VAL A 53 -6.40 -10.38 -7.96
N ILE A 54 -5.49 -10.37 -6.98
CA ILE A 54 -4.04 -10.39 -7.26
C ILE A 54 -3.62 -11.74 -7.84
N VAL A 55 -3.96 -12.84 -7.18
CA VAL A 55 -3.52 -14.18 -7.58
C VAL A 55 -4.23 -14.63 -8.85
N GLY A 56 -5.55 -14.45 -8.93
CA GLY A 56 -6.37 -14.95 -10.03
C GLY A 56 -6.34 -14.10 -11.30
N HIS A 57 -5.74 -12.91 -11.28
CA HIS A 57 -5.68 -12.07 -12.47
C HIS A 57 -4.43 -11.16 -12.53
N LEU A 58 -4.28 -10.21 -11.60
CA LEU A 58 -3.29 -9.14 -11.77
C LEU A 58 -1.85 -9.64 -11.80
N SER A 59 -1.54 -10.74 -11.10
CA SER A 59 -0.19 -11.30 -11.04
C SER A 59 0.28 -11.85 -12.39
N GLU A 60 -0.61 -12.52 -13.14
CA GLU A 60 -0.32 -13.09 -14.46
C GLU A 60 0.08 -12.00 -15.46
N LEU A 61 -0.54 -10.82 -15.32
CA LEU A 61 -0.28 -9.68 -16.19
C LEU A 61 1.11 -9.08 -16.01
N ILE A 62 1.74 -9.21 -14.84
CA ILE A 62 2.97 -8.46 -14.51
C ILE A 62 4.18 -9.34 -14.19
N ILE A 63 4.00 -10.63 -13.93
CA ILE A 63 5.13 -11.57 -13.84
C ILE A 63 5.90 -11.53 -15.15
N GLY A 64 7.22 -11.37 -15.04
CA GLY A 64 8.12 -11.25 -16.19
C GLY A 64 8.29 -9.84 -16.75
N LYS A 65 7.50 -8.85 -16.32
CA LYS A 65 7.76 -7.45 -16.68
C LYS A 65 9.05 -6.94 -16.05
N THR A 66 9.74 -6.06 -16.77
CA THR A 66 10.98 -5.41 -16.32
C THR A 66 10.70 -3.97 -15.95
N ILE A 67 11.25 -3.54 -14.82
CA ILE A 67 11.23 -2.16 -14.33
C ILE A 67 12.65 -1.62 -14.43
N ASN A 68 12.88 -0.70 -15.35
CA ASN A 68 14.15 -0.04 -15.58
C ASN A 68 14.17 1.37 -15.00
N ASN A 69 13.02 2.05 -15.05
CA ASN A 69 12.82 3.41 -14.58
C ASN A 69 11.47 3.55 -13.84
N ILE A 70 11.16 4.77 -13.40
CA ILE A 70 9.93 5.08 -12.67
C ILE A 70 8.70 5.00 -13.59
N GLU A 71 8.86 5.37 -14.86
CA GLU A 71 7.80 5.34 -15.86
C GLU A 71 7.29 3.92 -16.11
N ASP A 72 8.14 2.90 -15.95
CA ASP A 72 7.72 1.49 -16.02
C ASP A 72 6.77 1.11 -14.88
N ILE A 73 6.92 1.69 -13.68
CA ILE A 73 5.98 1.47 -12.57
C ILE A 73 4.62 2.09 -12.89
N GLN A 74 4.62 3.33 -13.42
CA GLN A 74 3.39 4.02 -13.84
C GLN A 74 2.65 3.25 -14.95
N LYS A 75 3.38 2.74 -15.95
CA LYS A 75 2.79 1.91 -17.02
C LYS A 75 2.20 0.61 -16.48
N ILE A 76 2.81 0.01 -15.45
CA ILE A 76 2.23 -1.16 -14.79
C ILE A 76 0.92 -0.78 -14.10
N PHE A 77 0.88 0.34 -13.37
CA PHE A 77 -0.36 0.83 -12.76
C PHE A 77 -1.47 1.05 -13.81
N ASP A 78 -1.17 1.80 -14.87
CA ASP A 78 -2.15 2.09 -15.94
C ASP A 78 -2.67 0.82 -16.60
N TYR A 79 -1.77 -0.14 -16.85
CA TYR A 79 -2.13 -1.42 -17.43
C TYR A 79 -3.03 -2.22 -16.50
N LEU A 80 -2.66 -2.38 -15.23
CA LEU A 80 -3.49 -3.11 -14.26
C LEU A 80 -4.85 -2.42 -14.04
N PHE A 81 -4.87 -1.09 -14.01
CA PHE A 81 -6.11 -0.33 -13.90
C PHE A 81 -7.03 -0.61 -15.09
N ALA A 82 -6.50 -0.51 -16.31
CA ALA A 82 -7.25 -0.77 -17.54
C ALA A 82 -7.82 -2.20 -17.59
N GLU A 83 -6.99 -3.21 -17.30
CA GLU A 83 -7.41 -4.63 -17.28
C GLU A 83 -8.42 -4.93 -16.16
N SER A 84 -8.47 -4.10 -15.12
CA SER A 84 -9.44 -4.24 -14.03
C SER A 84 -10.76 -3.50 -14.26
N ILE A 85 -10.92 -2.69 -15.32
CA ILE A 85 -12.12 -1.85 -15.54
C ILE A 85 -13.45 -2.60 -15.38
N PRO A 86 -13.65 -3.84 -15.89
CA PRO A 86 -14.92 -4.55 -15.79
C PRO A 86 -15.40 -4.83 -14.37
N TYR A 87 -14.50 -4.87 -13.38
CA TYR A 87 -14.79 -5.20 -11.98
C TYR A 87 -14.12 -4.25 -10.97
N GLY A 88 -13.52 -3.16 -11.48
CA GLY A 88 -12.65 -2.26 -10.73
C GLY A 88 -13.11 -0.81 -10.79
N ARG A 89 -12.22 0.10 -11.23
CA ARG A 89 -12.33 1.58 -11.14
C ARG A 89 -12.31 2.15 -9.71
N GLY A 90 -12.57 1.33 -8.70
CA GLY A 90 -12.53 1.64 -7.28
C GLY A 90 -12.56 0.37 -6.43
N GLY A 91 -12.69 0.54 -5.12
CA GLY A 91 -12.92 -0.58 -4.20
C GLY A 91 -11.78 -1.61 -4.19
N ILE A 92 -12.15 -2.90 -4.15
CA ILE A 92 -11.25 -4.04 -3.94
C ILE A 92 -10.15 -4.13 -5.00
N ALA A 93 -10.48 -3.90 -6.27
CA ALA A 93 -9.49 -3.94 -7.36
C ALA A 93 -8.46 -2.82 -7.20
N SER A 94 -8.90 -1.59 -6.91
CA SER A 94 -7.97 -0.48 -6.65
C SER A 94 -7.11 -0.73 -5.42
N MET A 95 -7.68 -1.30 -4.34
CA MET A 95 -6.92 -1.68 -3.14
C MET A 95 -5.85 -2.74 -3.44
N ALA A 96 -6.15 -3.72 -4.29
CA ALA A 96 -5.22 -4.72 -4.76
C ALA A 96 -4.09 -4.11 -5.61
N ILE A 97 -4.43 -3.24 -6.56
CA ILE A 97 -3.46 -2.50 -7.39
C ILE A 97 -2.54 -1.66 -6.51
N SER A 98 -3.08 -0.95 -5.50
CA SER A 98 -2.26 -0.18 -4.56
C SER A 98 -1.26 -1.05 -3.80
N ALA A 99 -1.64 -2.27 -3.40
CA ALA A 99 -0.72 -3.20 -2.73
C ALA A 99 0.48 -3.58 -3.62
N ILE A 100 0.21 -3.83 -4.91
CA ILE A 100 1.24 -4.12 -5.92
C ILE A 100 2.11 -2.89 -6.16
N ASP A 101 1.51 -1.73 -6.41
CA ASP A 101 2.23 -0.48 -6.71
C ASP A 101 3.21 -0.10 -5.60
N LEU A 102 2.76 -0.13 -4.33
CA LEU A 102 3.63 0.12 -3.18
C LEU A 102 4.79 -0.88 -3.09
N ALA A 103 4.54 -2.16 -3.40
CA ALA A 103 5.60 -3.17 -3.41
C ALA A 103 6.61 -2.93 -4.54
N LEU A 104 6.18 -2.45 -5.70
CA LEU A 104 7.07 -2.09 -6.80
C LEU A 104 7.96 -0.90 -6.43
N TRP A 105 7.37 0.15 -5.83
CA TRP A 105 8.12 1.30 -5.34
C TRP A 105 9.15 0.92 -4.27
N ASP A 106 8.77 0.06 -3.32
CA ASP A 106 9.70 -0.44 -2.31
C ASP A 106 10.86 -1.24 -2.92
N ALA A 107 10.58 -2.20 -3.82
CA ALA A 107 11.62 -2.95 -4.53
C ALA A 107 12.56 -2.03 -5.32
N TYR A 108 12.00 -1.05 -6.02
CA TYR A 108 12.76 -0.11 -6.84
C TYR A 108 13.68 0.76 -5.98
N SER A 109 13.14 1.31 -4.88
CA SER A 109 13.90 2.12 -3.93
C SER A 109 15.06 1.34 -3.29
N LYS A 110 14.84 0.05 -2.96
CA LYS A 110 15.86 -0.86 -2.44
C LYS A 110 16.94 -1.18 -3.46
N TYR A 111 16.56 -1.40 -4.73
CA TYR A 111 17.51 -1.64 -5.81
C TYR A 111 18.47 -0.46 -5.99
N TYR A 112 17.94 0.76 -5.98
CA TYR A 112 18.73 1.99 -6.11
C TYR A 112 19.32 2.50 -4.79
N LYS A 113 18.99 1.86 -3.65
CA LYS A 113 19.41 2.26 -2.29
C LYS A 113 19.10 3.71 -1.97
N VAL A 114 17.92 4.17 -2.39
CA VAL A 114 17.45 5.54 -2.14
C VAL A 114 16.07 5.51 -1.49
N PRO A 115 15.78 6.41 -0.54
CA PRO A 115 14.44 6.50 0.02
C PRO A 115 13.44 6.98 -1.04
N ILE A 116 12.23 6.43 -1.04
CA ILE A 116 11.18 6.73 -2.06
C ILE A 116 10.94 8.23 -2.22
N LYS A 117 10.98 9.02 -1.13
CA LYS A 117 10.80 10.48 -1.22
C LYS A 117 11.75 11.15 -2.22
N LYS A 118 13.01 10.69 -2.31
CA LYS A 118 14.00 11.23 -3.27
C LYS A 118 13.70 10.83 -4.72
N LEU A 119 12.90 9.78 -4.94
CA LEU A 119 12.44 9.39 -6.27
C LEU A 119 11.25 10.25 -6.73
N LEU A 120 10.41 10.70 -5.79
CA LEU A 120 9.18 11.45 -6.07
C LEU A 120 9.40 12.97 -6.13
N GLU A 121 10.32 13.49 -5.34
CA GLU A 121 10.61 14.93 -5.25
C GLU A 121 12.11 15.19 -5.45
N LYS A 122 12.41 16.01 -6.46
CA LYS A 122 13.78 16.36 -6.88
C LYS A 122 14.33 17.54 -6.06
N ASN A 123 13.46 18.40 -5.53
CA ASN A 123 13.88 19.52 -4.70
C ASN A 123 14.27 19.03 -3.30
N GLU A 124 15.57 18.93 -3.04
CA GLU A 124 16.06 18.39 -1.78
C GLU A 124 15.70 19.21 -0.54
N ASN A 125 15.36 20.50 -0.72
CA ASN A 125 14.95 21.36 0.39
C ASN A 125 13.67 20.85 1.06
N HIS A 126 12.73 20.29 0.29
CA HIS A 126 11.48 19.74 0.83
C HIS A 126 11.70 18.46 1.67
N HIS A 127 12.86 17.79 1.54
CA HIS A 127 13.13 16.55 2.28
C HIS A 127 13.52 16.79 3.75
N ASN A 128 13.87 18.02 4.10
CA ASN A 128 14.38 18.41 5.42
C ASN A 128 13.29 19.02 6.32
N GLU A 129 12.11 19.29 5.78
CA GLU A 129 11.00 19.85 6.53
C GLU A 129 10.35 18.79 7.43
N LYS A 130 9.99 19.19 8.66
CA LYS A 130 9.22 18.33 9.56
C LYS A 130 7.76 18.27 9.09
N ILE A 131 7.23 17.06 8.93
CA ILE A 131 5.82 16.85 8.62
C ILE A 131 5.02 17.04 9.91
N HIS A 132 4.15 18.05 9.93
CA HIS A 132 3.21 18.26 11.02
C HIS A 132 2.09 17.21 10.94
N THR A 133 1.81 16.56 12.06
CA THR A 133 0.82 15.47 12.13
C THR A 133 -0.33 15.82 13.08
N TYR A 134 -1.38 15.02 13.01
CA TYR A 134 -2.56 15.13 13.86
C TYR A 134 -2.99 13.74 14.33
N ALA A 135 -3.66 13.64 15.47
CA ALA A 135 -4.21 12.38 15.96
C ALA A 135 -5.65 12.19 15.46
N THR A 136 -6.01 10.96 15.10
CA THR A 136 -7.41 10.58 14.86
C THR A 136 -7.91 9.72 16.00
N GLY A 137 -8.99 10.14 16.66
CA GLY A 137 -9.62 9.46 17.78
C GLY A 137 -10.02 10.41 18.90
N ASN A 138 -10.56 9.88 19.99
CA ASN A 138 -11.24 10.69 21.02
C ASN A 138 -10.43 10.84 22.32
N ASN A 139 -9.24 10.26 22.43
CA ASN A 139 -8.40 10.33 23.64
C ASN A 139 -7.45 11.53 23.61
N ILE A 140 -8.02 12.73 23.74
CA ILE A 140 -7.29 14.01 23.63
C ILE A 140 -6.16 14.12 24.65
N ASP A 141 -6.41 13.75 25.92
CA ASP A 141 -5.39 13.84 26.98
C ASP A 141 -4.15 13.01 26.67
N HIS A 142 -4.35 11.79 26.15
CA HIS A 142 -3.24 10.95 25.71
C HIS A 142 -2.49 11.57 24.53
N TYR A 143 -3.19 12.15 23.55
CA TYR A 143 -2.54 12.80 22.40
C TYR A 143 -1.75 14.04 22.79
N ASN A 144 -2.27 14.85 23.72
CA ASN A 144 -1.55 15.97 24.31
C ASN A 144 -0.27 15.50 25.02
N ALA A 145 -0.35 14.41 25.79
CA ALA A 145 0.82 13.82 26.45
C ALA A 145 1.90 13.32 25.46
N LEU A 146 1.50 12.98 24.22
CA LEU A 146 2.40 12.64 23.12
C LEU A 146 2.90 13.89 22.33
N GLY A 147 2.47 15.10 22.71
CA GLY A 147 2.87 16.36 22.06
C GLY A 147 2.09 16.69 20.77
N LEU A 148 0.95 16.04 20.53
CA LEU A 148 0.07 16.34 19.39
C LEU A 148 -0.97 17.39 19.80
N ASN A 149 -1.13 18.44 18.99
CA ASN A 149 -2.04 19.55 19.28
C ASN A 149 -3.22 19.65 18.30
N ASN A 150 -3.26 18.79 17.27
CA ASN A 150 -4.30 18.76 16.25
C ASN A 150 -5.01 17.40 16.29
N PHE A 151 -6.34 17.41 16.23
CA PHE A 151 -7.14 16.19 16.40
C PHE A 151 -8.30 16.13 15.41
N LYS A 152 -8.60 14.92 14.95
CA LYS A 152 -9.86 14.58 14.29
C LYS A 152 -10.64 13.64 15.20
N LEU A 153 -11.72 14.16 15.79
CA LEU A 153 -12.56 13.41 16.72
C LEU A 153 -13.58 12.58 15.95
N SER A 154 -13.85 11.36 16.42
CA SER A 154 -14.95 10.56 15.90
C SER A 154 -16.25 11.04 16.54
N VAL A 155 -17.22 11.39 15.71
CA VAL A 155 -18.60 11.64 16.16
C VAL A 155 -19.17 10.30 16.61
N LYS A 156 -19.69 10.25 17.84
CA LYS A 156 -20.48 9.11 18.31
C LYS A 156 -21.89 9.26 17.77
N SER A 157 -22.44 8.22 17.18
CA SER A 157 -23.86 8.18 16.85
C SER A 157 -24.65 7.80 18.11
N ASP A 158 -25.87 8.31 18.25
CA ASP A 158 -26.75 7.91 19.35
C ASP A 158 -27.00 6.39 19.27
N GLY A 159 -26.58 5.66 20.31
CA GLY A 159 -26.75 4.19 20.42
C GLY A 159 -25.47 3.36 20.55
N ASP A 160 -24.27 3.96 20.45
CA ASP A 160 -22.96 3.31 20.69
C ASP A 160 -22.49 3.34 22.16
#